data_AF-A0AAW2CIN0-F1
#
_entry.id   AF-A0AAW2CIN0-F1
#
_cell.length_a   1.000
_cell.length_b   1.000
_cell.length_c   1.000
_cell.angle_alpha   90.00
_cell.angle_beta   90.00
_cell.angle_gamma   90.00
#
_symmetry.space_group_name_H-M   'P 1'
#
loop_
_entity.id
_entity.type
_entity.pdbx_description
1 polymer ?
#
loop_
_entity_poly.entity_id
_entity_poly.type
_entity_poly.pdbx_seq_one_letter_code
_entity_poly.pdbx_strand_id
1 'polypeptide(L)'
;MIIRDFKTISSTEGWKVMKRANPALEQELLECLVEADSRKANRLKRMEEKKVYLQLHEAMEALLHICRDGCRTIGPRDKVLKGSQVACGFPACKGLETLVRHFSSCKTRVPGGCVHCKRMWQLLELHSRLCNDPDSCKVPLCRHFKEKMQQQVKKDEARWRLLVSKVISSKNSLGPFLGRRSTF
;
A
#
# COMPACT_ATOMS: atom_id res chain seq x y z
N MET A 1 21.39 -18.89 20.94
CA MET A 1 22.65 -19.37 20.33
C MET A 1 22.43 -20.66 19.55
N ILE A 2 21.88 -21.73 20.16
CA ILE A 2 21.70 -23.04 19.51
C ILE A 2 20.86 -23.00 18.23
N ILE A 3 19.72 -22.29 18.23
CA ILE A 3 18.80 -22.17 17.08
C ILE A 3 19.50 -21.60 15.82
N ARG A 4 20.41 -20.64 16.00
CA ARG A 4 21.06 -19.95 14.87
C ARG A 4 22.13 -20.81 14.20
N ASP A 5 22.82 -21.61 14.99
CA ASP A 5 23.94 -22.44 14.54
C ASP A 5 23.54 -23.92 14.42
N PHE A 6 22.22 -24.20 14.40
CA PHE A 6 21.67 -25.55 14.46
C PHE A 6 22.17 -26.46 13.35
N LYS A 7 22.35 -25.93 12.13
CA LYS A 7 22.91 -26.69 11.01
C LYS A 7 24.33 -27.18 11.28
N THR A 8 25.13 -26.37 11.97
CA THR A 8 26.49 -26.73 12.36
C THR A 8 26.44 -27.74 13.51
N ILE A 9 25.62 -27.48 14.53
CA ILE A 9 25.46 -28.34 15.71
C ILE A 9 24.95 -29.73 15.32
N SER A 10 23.96 -29.83 14.43
CA SER A 10 23.33 -31.11 14.05
C SER A 10 24.26 -32.06 13.28
N SER A 11 25.36 -31.53 12.73
CA SER A 11 26.40 -32.32 12.05
C SER A 11 27.45 -32.90 12.99
N THR A 12 27.48 -32.46 14.26
CA THR A 12 28.48 -32.90 15.23
C THR A 12 28.16 -34.29 15.81
N GLU A 13 29.19 -35.02 16.20
CA GLU A 13 29.01 -36.30 16.93
C GLU A 13 28.28 -36.11 18.27
N GLY A 14 28.51 -34.98 18.94
CA GLY A 14 27.79 -34.63 20.18
C GLY A 14 26.28 -34.57 19.99
N TRP A 15 25.80 -34.10 18.84
CA TRP A 15 24.37 -34.13 18.51
C TRP A 15 23.82 -35.54 18.31
N LYS A 16 24.57 -36.44 17.66
CA LYS A 16 24.17 -37.85 17.51
C LYS A 16 24.06 -38.56 18.84
N VAL A 17 24.99 -38.30 19.76
CA VAL A 17 24.95 -38.85 21.13
C VAL A 17 23.77 -38.28 21.90
N MET A 18 23.56 -36.96 21.88
CA MET A 18 22.41 -36.30 22.51
C MET A 18 21.09 -36.89 22.01
N LYS A 19 20.98 -37.12 20.70
CA LYS A 19 19.77 -37.65 20.07
C LYS A 19 19.40 -39.03 20.60
N ARG A 20 20.38 -39.92 20.71
CA ARG A 20 20.18 -41.27 21.25
C ARG A 20 19.82 -41.24 22.73
N ALA A 21 20.40 -40.32 23.48
CA ALA A 21 20.17 -40.17 24.91
C ALA A 21 18.83 -39.50 25.24
N ASN A 22 18.37 -38.54 24.42
CA ASN A 22 17.14 -37.79 24.66
C ASN A 22 16.45 -37.37 23.35
N PRO A 23 15.62 -38.25 22.77
CA PRO A 23 14.84 -37.94 21.57
C PRO A 23 13.80 -36.82 21.77
N ALA A 24 13.24 -36.68 22.97
CA ALA A 24 12.26 -35.63 23.27
C ALA A 24 12.89 -34.23 23.17
N LEU A 25 14.15 -34.08 23.59
CA LEU A 25 14.89 -32.83 23.46
C LEU A 25 15.17 -32.48 22.00
N GLU A 26 15.46 -33.45 21.13
CA GLU A 26 15.60 -33.19 19.68
C GLU A 26 14.29 -32.62 19.12
N GLN A 27 13.16 -33.25 19.44
CA GLN A 27 11.84 -32.81 18.98
C GLN A 27 11.54 -31.38 19.44
N GLU A 28 11.76 -31.06 20.72
CA GLU A 28 11.55 -29.71 21.27
C GLU A 28 12.44 -28.66 20.57
N LEU A 29 13.71 -29.00 20.30
CA LEU A 29 14.63 -28.11 19.60
C LEU A 29 14.18 -27.88 18.15
N LEU A 30 13.74 -28.92 17.44
CA LEU A 30 13.21 -28.81 16.08
C LEU A 30 11.92 -27.96 16.04
N GLU A 31 11.01 -28.17 16.99
CA GLU A 31 9.81 -27.34 17.12
C GLU A 31 10.16 -25.87 17.36
N CYS A 32 11.11 -25.60 18.27
CA CYS A 32 11.60 -24.24 18.51
C CYS A 32 12.20 -23.58 17.25
N LEU A 33 12.91 -24.33 16.40
CA LEU A 33 13.42 -23.83 15.11
C LEU A 33 12.28 -23.47 14.16
N VAL A 34 11.33 -24.39 13.95
CA VAL A 34 10.20 -24.20 13.04
C VAL A 34 9.36 -23.00 13.47
N GLU A 35 9.13 -22.84 14.77
CA GLU A 35 8.46 -21.66 15.31
C GLU A 35 9.27 -20.38 15.11
N ALA A 36 10.58 -20.40 15.31
CA ALA A 36 11.45 -19.24 15.09
C ALA A 36 11.43 -18.79 13.62
N ASP A 37 11.56 -19.72 12.68
CA ASP A 37 11.50 -19.44 11.24
C ASP A 37 10.12 -18.97 10.82
N SER A 38 9.05 -19.60 11.32
CA SER A 38 7.67 -19.16 11.09
C SER A 38 7.42 -17.74 11.61
N ARG A 39 7.93 -17.41 12.80
CA ARG A 39 7.87 -16.04 13.37
C ARG A 39 8.62 -15.05 12.49
N LYS A 40 9.81 -15.40 11.99
CA LYS A 40 10.60 -14.54 11.10
C LYS A 40 9.89 -14.32 9.76
N ALA A 41 9.38 -15.37 9.12
CA ALA A 41 8.63 -15.29 7.88
C ALA A 41 7.36 -14.45 8.03
N ASN A 42 6.61 -14.64 9.12
CA ASN A 42 5.42 -13.85 9.44
C ASN A 42 5.75 -12.37 9.67
N ARG A 43 6.87 -12.05 10.32
CA ARG A 43 7.34 -10.66 10.48
C ARG A 43 7.65 -10.02 9.12
N LEU A 44 8.38 -10.70 8.25
CA LEU A 44 8.70 -10.22 6.91
C LEU A 44 7.43 -9.99 6.08
N LYS A 45 6.49 -10.94 6.09
CA LYS A 45 5.19 -10.81 5.42
C LYS A 45 4.40 -9.60 5.93
N ARG A 46 4.34 -9.40 7.25
CA ARG A 46 3.67 -8.23 7.86
C ARG A 46 4.36 -6.91 7.47
N MET A 47 5.69 -6.89 7.37
CA MET A 47 6.41 -5.70 6.92
C MET A 47 6.11 -5.38 5.46
N GLU A 48 6.11 -6.38 4.58
CA GLU A 48 5.80 -6.18 3.16
C GLU A 48 4.35 -5.74 2.95
N GLU A 49 3.42 -6.35 3.69
CA GLU A 49 2.02 -5.93 3.71
C GLU A 49 1.86 -4.47 4.15
N LYS A 50 2.58 -4.02 5.18
CA LYS A 50 2.57 -2.62 5.62
C LYS A 50 3.08 -1.66 4.55
N LYS A 51 4.12 -2.02 3.79
CA LYS A 51 4.63 -1.18 2.69
C LYS A 51 3.58 -0.97 1.61
N VAL A 52 2.81 -1.99 1.26
CA VAL A 52 1.73 -1.87 0.27
C VAL A 52 0.69 -0.85 0.71
N TYR A 53 0.27 -0.88 1.98
CA TYR A 53 -0.70 0.10 2.50
C TYR A 53 -0.12 1.50 2.65
N LEU A 54 1.19 1.63 2.88
CA LEU A 54 1.88 2.92 2.88
C LEU A 54 1.91 3.53 1.47
N GLN A 55 2.28 2.74 0.45
CA GLN A 55 2.25 3.19 -0.94
C GLN A 55 0.84 3.61 -1.39
N LEU A 56 -0.19 2.91 -0.92
CA LEU A 56 -1.57 3.26 -1.22
C LEU A 56 -1.98 4.56 -0.54
N HIS A 57 -1.52 4.81 0.69
CA HIS A 57 -1.71 6.11 1.37
C HIS A 57 -1.02 7.25 0.61
N GLU A 58 0.26 7.09 0.26
CA GLU A 58 1.02 8.07 -0.53
C GLU A 58 0.35 8.35 -1.88
N ALA A 59 -0.23 7.32 -2.52
CA ALA A 59 -1.01 7.48 -3.73
C ALA A 59 -2.30 8.29 -3.51
N MET A 60 -2.99 8.15 -2.38
CA MET A 60 -4.16 8.98 -2.04
C MET A 60 -3.77 10.44 -1.82
N GLU A 61 -2.65 10.70 -1.15
CA GLU A 61 -2.12 12.06 -0.97
C GLU A 61 -1.70 12.70 -2.30
N ALA A 62 -0.99 11.95 -3.14
CA ALA A 62 -0.62 12.40 -4.48
C ALA A 62 -1.84 12.65 -5.37
N LEU A 63 -2.87 11.80 -5.30
CA LEU A 63 -4.12 11.98 -6.04
C LEU A 63 -4.83 13.28 -5.63
N LEU A 64 -4.92 13.54 -4.32
CA LEU A 64 -5.44 14.79 -3.78
C LEU A 64 -4.64 15.98 -4.28
N HIS A 65 -3.30 15.93 -4.17
CA HIS A 65 -2.43 17.00 -4.65
C HIS A 65 -2.64 17.31 -6.14
N ILE A 66 -2.72 16.26 -6.97
CA ILE A 66 -2.92 16.42 -8.43
C ILE A 66 -4.27 17.05 -8.74
N CYS A 67 -5.35 16.61 -8.09
CA CYS A 67 -6.71 17.03 -8.44
C CYS A 67 -7.15 18.33 -7.75
N ARG A 68 -6.65 18.62 -6.54
CA ARG A 68 -7.01 19.79 -5.74
C ARG A 68 -6.02 20.94 -5.92
N ASP A 69 -4.74 20.68 -5.74
CA ASP A 69 -3.72 21.72 -5.64
C ASP A 69 -3.07 22.02 -7.00
N GLY A 70 -3.10 21.04 -7.92
CA GLY A 70 -2.44 21.11 -9.22
C GLY A 70 -0.96 20.78 -9.11
N CYS A 71 -0.58 19.59 -9.56
CA CYS A 71 0.82 19.17 -9.53
C CYS A 71 1.63 19.85 -10.64
N ARG A 72 2.56 20.74 -10.26
CA ARG A 72 3.41 21.50 -11.20
C ARG A 72 4.36 20.64 -12.04
N THR A 73 4.58 19.37 -11.67
CA THR A 73 5.42 18.43 -12.44
C THR A 73 4.61 17.60 -13.43
N ILE A 74 3.27 17.63 -13.36
CA ILE A 74 2.37 16.91 -14.26
C ILE A 74 1.78 17.94 -15.22
N GLY A 75 2.48 18.15 -16.34
CA GLY A 75 2.07 19.13 -17.37
C GLY A 75 0.91 18.65 -18.25
N PRO A 76 0.25 19.60 -18.99
CA PRO A 76 -0.73 19.30 -20.02
C PRO A 76 -0.21 18.31 -21.07
N ARG A 77 -1.14 17.64 -21.75
CA ARG A 77 -0.98 16.37 -22.48
C ARG A 77 0.19 16.28 -23.46
N ASP A 78 0.67 17.42 -23.98
CA ASP A 78 1.57 17.44 -25.14
C ASP A 78 2.87 18.24 -24.90
N LYS A 79 3.17 18.62 -23.65
CA LYS A 79 4.41 19.32 -23.32
C LYS A 79 5.16 18.60 -22.21
N VAL A 80 6.33 18.06 -22.55
CA VAL A 80 7.39 17.85 -21.54
C VAL A 80 7.66 19.23 -20.95
N LEU A 81 7.32 19.42 -19.67
CA LEU A 81 7.68 20.65 -18.97
C LEU A 81 9.21 20.77 -19.01
N LYS A 82 9.71 21.63 -19.89
CA LYS A 82 11.12 22.03 -19.89
C LYS A 82 11.36 22.72 -18.55
N GLY A 83 12.03 21.99 -17.64
CA GLY A 83 12.72 22.55 -16.49
C GLY A 83 11.85 23.28 -15.46
N SER A 84 11.22 22.52 -14.58
CA SER A 84 11.34 22.85 -13.16
C SER A 84 12.24 21.78 -12.56
N GLN A 85 13.48 22.15 -12.20
CA GLN A 85 14.42 21.28 -11.46
C GLN A 85 13.87 20.80 -10.10
N VAL A 86 12.72 21.31 -9.67
CA VAL A 86 12.09 20.97 -8.40
C VAL A 86 11.23 19.72 -8.55
N ALA A 87 11.67 18.62 -7.92
CA ALA A 87 10.86 17.42 -7.76
C ALA A 87 9.61 17.70 -6.91
N CYS A 88 8.49 17.09 -7.26
CA CYS A 88 7.26 17.19 -6.47
C CYS A 88 7.49 16.57 -5.07
N GLY A 89 7.02 17.24 -4.02
CA GLY A 89 7.11 16.75 -2.63
C GLY A 89 6.25 15.52 -2.33
N PHE A 90 5.37 15.12 -3.26
CA PHE A 90 4.54 13.93 -3.16
C PHE A 90 5.17 12.78 -3.96
N PRO A 91 5.70 11.74 -3.30
CA PRO A 91 6.52 10.70 -3.94
C PRO A 91 5.73 9.91 -5.01
N ALA A 92 4.42 9.72 -4.80
CA ALA A 92 3.58 8.97 -5.72
C ALA A 92 3.10 9.77 -6.94
N CYS A 93 3.32 11.09 -7.02
CA CYS A 93 2.83 11.89 -8.17
C CYS A 93 3.39 11.40 -9.50
N LYS A 94 4.69 11.11 -9.57
CA LYS A 94 5.30 10.59 -10.80
C LYS A 94 4.74 9.21 -11.19
N GLY A 95 4.44 8.36 -10.21
CA GLY A 95 3.81 7.06 -10.44
C GLY A 95 2.37 7.17 -10.96
N LEU A 96 1.62 8.18 -10.51
CA LEU A 96 0.24 8.41 -10.93
C LEU A 96 0.10 9.18 -12.25
N GLU A 97 1.13 9.90 -12.69
CA GLU A 97 1.12 10.74 -13.90
C GLU A 97 0.55 10.02 -15.12
N THR A 98 1.01 8.79 -15.39
CA THR A 98 0.53 8.00 -16.54
C THR A 98 -0.95 7.64 -16.42
N LEU A 99 -1.41 7.26 -15.22
CA LEU A 99 -2.82 6.94 -14.98
C LEU A 99 -3.71 8.17 -15.14
N VAL A 100 -3.28 9.32 -14.63
CA VAL A 100 -4.00 10.59 -14.75
C VAL A 100 -4.11 11.02 -16.22
N ARG A 101 -2.98 11.04 -16.95
CA ARG A 101 -2.98 11.38 -18.38
C ARG A 101 -3.86 10.44 -19.17
N HIS A 102 -3.71 9.13 -18.97
CA HIS A 102 -4.51 8.12 -19.65
C HIS A 102 -6.00 8.30 -19.37
N PHE A 103 -6.39 8.39 -18.09
CA PHE A 103 -7.79 8.51 -17.71
C PHE A 103 -8.43 9.77 -18.30
N SER A 104 -7.67 10.86 -18.43
CA SER A 104 -8.13 12.10 -19.03
C SER A 104 -8.36 12.02 -20.55
N SER A 105 -7.71 11.11 -21.28
CA SER A 105 -7.79 10.97 -22.75
C SER A 105 -8.53 9.72 -23.23
N CYS A 106 -8.63 8.71 -22.37
CA CYS A 106 -9.23 7.44 -22.73
C CYS A 106 -10.74 7.58 -22.89
N LYS A 107 -11.26 7.05 -24.01
CA LYS A 107 -12.68 7.07 -24.37
C LYS A 107 -13.47 5.89 -23.75
N THR A 108 -12.80 4.82 -23.34
CA THR A 108 -13.42 3.59 -22.81
C THR A 108 -13.39 3.55 -21.28
N ARG A 109 -13.86 4.62 -20.63
CA ARG A 109 -13.63 4.82 -19.18
C ARG A 109 -14.27 3.78 -18.28
N VAL A 110 -15.33 3.08 -18.74
CA VAL A 110 -15.93 1.81 -18.26
C VAL A 110 -17.29 1.64 -18.98
N PRO A 111 -17.97 0.46 -19.06
CA PRO A 111 -17.67 -0.89 -18.56
C PRO A 111 -16.92 -1.78 -19.57
N GLY A 112 -16.08 -2.70 -19.08
CA GLY A 112 -15.12 -3.48 -19.87
C GLY A 112 -13.75 -2.81 -20.08
N GLY A 113 -13.64 -1.53 -19.70
CA GLY A 113 -12.50 -0.63 -19.96
C GLY A 113 -11.08 -1.18 -19.75
N CYS A 114 -10.10 -0.45 -20.27
CA CYS A 114 -8.70 -0.87 -20.26
C CYS A 114 -8.11 -0.96 -18.83
N VAL A 115 -6.95 -1.62 -18.72
CA VAL A 115 -6.27 -1.84 -17.42
C VAL A 115 -5.95 -0.54 -16.68
N HIS A 116 -5.56 0.53 -17.38
CA HIS A 116 -5.22 1.81 -16.76
C HIS A 116 -6.46 2.51 -16.20
N CYS A 117 -7.57 2.55 -16.95
CA CYS A 117 -8.84 3.07 -16.46
C CYS A 117 -9.34 2.29 -15.25
N LYS A 118 -9.26 0.95 -15.27
CA LYS A 118 -9.65 0.10 -14.13
C LYS A 118 -8.84 0.43 -12.87
N ARG A 119 -7.52 0.61 -12.99
CA ARG A 119 -6.66 1.01 -11.86
C ARG A 119 -7.00 2.39 -11.32
N MET A 120 -7.18 3.37 -12.22
CA MET A 120 -7.59 4.72 -11.81
C MET A 120 -8.95 4.71 -11.12
N TRP A 121 -9.90 3.96 -11.67
CA TRP A 121 -11.24 3.78 -11.09
C TRP A 121 -11.17 3.26 -9.64
N GLN A 122 -10.34 2.25 -9.37
CA GLN A 122 -10.13 1.73 -8.01
C GLN A 122 -9.54 2.78 -7.05
N LEU A 123 -8.62 3.63 -7.52
CA LEU A 123 -8.06 4.73 -6.70
C LEU A 123 -9.12 5.78 -6.38
N LEU A 124 -9.96 6.14 -7.35
CA LEU A 124 -11.06 7.07 -7.14
C LEU A 124 -12.13 6.49 -6.19
N GLU A 125 -12.42 5.18 -6.30
CA GLU A 125 -13.32 4.46 -5.40
C GLU A 125 -12.79 4.37 -3.96
N LEU A 126 -11.47 4.20 -3.80
CA LEU A 126 -10.83 4.25 -2.50
C LEU A 126 -10.91 5.65 -1.91
N HIS A 127 -10.61 6.67 -2.74
CA HIS A 127 -10.67 8.06 -2.32
C HIS A 127 -12.06 8.44 -1.81
N SER A 128 -13.14 8.09 -2.53
CA SER A 128 -14.51 8.43 -2.10
C SER A 128 -14.87 7.83 -0.74
N ARG A 129 -14.28 6.68 -0.39
CA ARG A 129 -14.43 6.04 0.93
C ARG A 129 -13.69 6.77 2.03
N LEU A 130 -12.54 7.35 1.72
CA LEU A 130 -11.73 8.14 2.64
C LEU A 130 -12.20 9.60 2.76
N CYS A 131 -12.88 10.12 1.74
CA CYS A 131 -13.32 11.50 1.68
C CYS A 131 -14.54 11.75 2.58
N ASN A 132 -14.45 12.76 3.45
CA ASN A 132 -15.55 13.17 4.34
C ASN A 132 -16.44 14.27 3.75
N ASP A 133 -15.96 14.99 2.75
CA ASP A 133 -16.69 16.10 2.12
C ASP A 133 -16.74 15.90 0.59
N PRO A 134 -17.67 15.06 0.10
CA PRO A 134 -17.76 14.74 -1.32
C PRO A 134 -18.25 15.90 -2.18
N ASP A 135 -18.96 16.89 -1.61
CA ASP A 135 -19.58 17.99 -2.35
C ASP A 135 -18.57 19.09 -2.72
N SER A 136 -17.59 19.35 -1.85
CA SER A 136 -16.50 20.28 -2.16
C SER A 136 -15.29 19.60 -2.82
N CYS A 137 -15.26 18.27 -2.86
CA CYS A 137 -14.12 17.49 -3.32
C CYS A 137 -13.79 17.71 -4.81
N LYS A 138 -12.52 17.99 -5.10
CA LYS A 138 -12.02 18.18 -6.48
C LYS A 138 -11.59 16.89 -7.16
N VAL A 139 -11.61 15.75 -6.47
CA VAL A 139 -11.24 14.45 -7.06
C VAL A 139 -12.36 13.97 -8.00
N PRO A 140 -12.06 13.64 -9.27
CA PRO A 140 -13.06 13.18 -10.23
C PRO A 140 -13.85 11.98 -9.71
N LEU A 141 -15.16 11.96 -9.98
CA LEU A 141 -16.07 10.86 -9.61
C LEU A 141 -16.21 10.59 -8.10
N CYS A 142 -15.60 11.40 -7.22
CA CYS A 142 -15.68 11.20 -5.77
C CYS A 142 -17.14 11.11 -5.30
N ARG A 143 -17.96 12.11 -5.66
CA ARG A 143 -19.40 12.13 -5.33
C ARG A 143 -20.15 10.95 -5.94
N HIS A 144 -19.92 10.65 -7.22
CA HIS A 144 -20.56 9.52 -7.91
C HIS A 144 -20.32 8.20 -7.18
N PHE A 145 -19.09 7.94 -6.74
CA PHE A 145 -18.80 6.74 -5.96
C PHE A 145 -19.41 6.78 -4.56
N LYS A 146 -19.40 7.94 -3.90
CA LYS A 146 -20.00 8.10 -2.58
C LYS A 146 -21.49 7.72 -2.60
N GLU A 147 -22.22 8.16 -3.62
CA GLU A 147 -23.62 7.82 -3.85
C GLU A 147 -23.78 6.32 -4.15
N LYS A 148 -22.98 5.78 -5.08
CA LYS A 148 -23.04 4.36 -5.47
C LYS A 148 -22.74 3.39 -4.32
N MET A 149 -21.91 3.79 -3.36
CA MET A 149 -21.60 2.96 -2.19
C MET A 149 -22.83 2.66 -1.34
N GLN A 150 -23.81 3.56 -1.28
CA GLN A 150 -25.05 3.33 -0.51
C GLN A 150 -25.85 2.14 -1.04
N GLN A 151 -25.59 1.72 -2.28
CA GLN A 151 -26.28 0.64 -2.99
C GLN A 151 -25.40 -0.63 -3.14
N GLN A 152 -24.22 -0.69 -2.53
CA GLN A 152 -23.31 -1.84 -2.69
C GLN A 152 -23.67 -3.07 -1.84
N VAL A 153 -23.22 -4.24 -2.31
CA VAL A 153 -23.36 -5.52 -1.60
C VAL A 153 -22.50 -5.53 -0.32
N LYS A 154 -23.09 -6.00 0.80
CA LYS A 154 -22.46 -6.05 2.14
C LYS A 154 -21.05 -6.68 2.17
N LYS A 155 -20.78 -7.68 1.33
CA LYS A 155 -19.48 -8.38 1.27
C LYS A 155 -18.35 -7.51 0.72
N ASP A 156 -18.62 -6.75 -0.34
CA ASP A 156 -17.62 -5.84 -0.91
C ASP A 156 -17.39 -4.66 0.02
N GLU A 157 -18.44 -4.20 0.69
CA GLU A 157 -18.35 -3.18 1.72
C GLU A 157 -17.38 -3.57 2.85
N ALA A 158 -17.47 -4.79 3.38
CA ALA A 158 -16.57 -5.28 4.44
C ALA A 158 -15.09 -5.28 4.00
N ARG A 159 -14.82 -5.72 2.75
CA ARG A 159 -13.47 -5.70 2.17
C ARG A 159 -12.92 -4.28 2.08
N TRP A 160 -13.75 -3.35 1.59
CA TRP A 160 -13.38 -1.95 1.48
C TRP A 160 -13.15 -1.28 2.82
N ARG A 161 -13.98 -1.57 3.84
CA ARG A 161 -13.79 -1.06 5.21
C ARG A 161 -12.45 -1.51 5.80
N LEU A 162 -12.07 -2.78 5.59
CA LEU A 162 -10.76 -3.28 6.01
C LEU A 162 -9.61 -2.58 5.28
N LEU A 163 -9.73 -2.38 3.97
CA LEU A 163 -8.72 -1.66 3.19
C LEU A 163 -8.54 -0.22 3.68
N VAL A 164 -9.64 0.51 3.86
CA VAL A 164 -9.65 1.88 4.39
C VAL A 164 -9.00 1.95 5.76
N SER A 165 -9.36 1.05 6.68
CA SER A 165 -8.76 0.99 8.02
C SER A 165 -7.23 0.81 7.97
N LYS A 166 -6.74 -0.08 7.11
CA LYS A 166 -5.29 -0.32 6.95
C LYS A 166 -4.56 0.86 6.31
N VAL A 167 -5.17 1.53 5.33
CA VAL A 167 -4.60 2.74 4.69
C VAL A 167 -4.56 3.92 5.64
N ILE A 168 -5.58 4.10 6.49
CA ILE A 168 -5.55 5.15 7.53
C ILE A 168 -4.49 4.80 8.59
N SER A 169 -4.38 3.53 8.97
CA SER A 169 -3.41 3.09 9.99
C SER A 169 -1.96 3.19 9.50
N SER A 170 -1.69 3.06 8.19
CA SER A 170 -0.33 3.20 7.65
C SER A 170 0.22 4.62 7.80
N LYS A 171 -0.65 5.65 7.82
CA LYS A 171 -0.31 7.05 8.09
C LYS A 171 0.50 7.22 9.37
N ASN A 172 0.13 6.52 10.45
CA ASN A 172 0.74 6.67 11.78
C ASN A 172 2.14 6.03 11.89
N SER A 173 2.58 5.32 10.85
CA SER A 173 3.92 4.71 10.79
C SER A 173 4.99 5.72 10.35
N LEU A 174 4.56 6.78 9.66
CA LEU A 174 5.33 8.00 9.46
C LEU A 174 5.03 8.85 10.70
N GLY A 175 6.04 9.17 11.52
CA GLY A 175 5.86 10.14 12.60
C GLY A 175 5.34 11.50 12.08
N PRO A 176 5.20 12.54 12.92
CA PRO A 176 4.58 13.83 12.57
C PRO A 176 5.34 14.69 11.53
N PHE A 177 6.11 14.09 10.62
CA PHE A 177 6.95 14.73 9.60
C PHE A 177 6.22 15.33 8.40
N LEU A 178 4.88 15.42 8.42
CA LEU A 178 4.13 16.31 7.53
C LEU A 178 3.35 17.37 8.34
N GLY A 179 3.96 17.85 9.42
CA GLY A 179 3.70 19.19 9.93
C GLY A 179 4.42 20.22 9.06
N ARG A 180 3.63 21.07 8.39
CA ARG A 180 4.00 22.25 7.56
C ARG A 180 4.33 21.98 6.09
N ARG A 181 3.47 22.57 5.23
CA ARG A 181 3.75 23.52 4.11
C ARG A 181 2.65 23.33 3.05
N SER A 182 1.84 24.30 2.63
CA SER A 182 1.76 25.73 2.92
C SER A 182 0.33 26.19 2.62
N THR A 183 -0.24 27.02 3.49
CA THR A 183 -1.16 28.07 3.07
C THR A 183 -0.46 28.91 2.00
N PHE A 184 -0.98 28.93 0.78
CA PHE A 184 -1.05 30.06 -0.16
C PHE A 184 -1.88 29.63 -1.38
#